data_AF-A0A1P8JZD8-F1
#
_entry.id   AF-A0A1P8JZD8-F1
#
_cell.length_a   1.000
_cell.length_b   1.000
_cell.length_c   1.000
_cell.angle_alpha   90.00
_cell.angle_beta   90.00
_cell.angle_gamma   90.00
#
_symmetry.space_group_name_H-M   'P 1'
#
loop_
_entity.id
_entity.type
_entity.pdbx_description
1 polymer ?
#
loop_
_entity_poly.entity_id
_entity_poly.type
_entity_poly.pdbx_seq_one_letter_code
_entity_poly.pdbx_strand_id
1 'polypeptide(L)'
;MKPIWIVDDDQSIRFVLEKALLREDLPTRSFTNPREVLQALETATDEDGPQILVSDIRMPGGSGLDLLGKVKEMHPGLPVIIMTAFSDLDSAVSAFQGGAFEYLPKPFDLPKAVELIRRAVEESQREEVAEERMAAAPEMLGQAPAMQDVFRAIGRLSQSNVTVMITGESGSGKELVARALHKHSPRANGPFVAINTAAIPKDLLESELFGHERGAFTGAQTMRRGRFEQADGGTLFLDEIGDMPFDLQTRLLRVLSDGHFYRVGGHNAVKAQVRVIAATHQDLEQRVRDGVFREDLFHRLNVIRLRLPALRERVEDVPMLTRHFLQQSAKQLGVEPKRISDAALAQLGMFSFPGNVRQLENVCHWLTVMAPAQVIEPKDLPPEVVGTAAFNGSSLGHVMAPARVQGTALGTEAGAEALADPVSGAGAGAGAGAGAADADRPIALPADALGAGRGWELGLEAEALELLANDRHDVWDVLSRRFESKLILTALHNTRGRRIEAAQKLGIGRNTITRKIQELGLE
;
A
#
# COMPACT_ATOMS: atom_id res chain seq x y z
N MET A 1 -32.72 -31.94 -18.53
CA MET A 1 -31.69 -30.88 -18.42
C MET A 1 -30.37 -31.50 -18.79
N LYS A 2 -29.53 -30.79 -19.55
CA LYS A 2 -28.18 -31.27 -19.87
C LYS A 2 -27.35 -31.38 -18.59
N PRO A 3 -26.44 -32.36 -18.48
CA PRO A 3 -25.64 -32.54 -17.28
C PRO A 3 -24.61 -31.40 -17.09
N ILE A 4 -24.27 -31.10 -15.84
CA ILE A 4 -23.10 -30.30 -15.47
C ILE A 4 -21.91 -31.23 -15.37
N TRP A 5 -20.84 -30.94 -16.10
CA TRP A 5 -19.64 -31.74 -16.05
C TRP A 5 -18.67 -31.17 -15.03
N ILE A 6 -18.12 -32.02 -14.17
CA ILE A 6 -17.17 -31.64 -13.12
C ILE A 6 -15.87 -32.37 -13.37
N VAL A 7 -14.75 -31.67 -13.41
CA VAL A 7 -13.42 -32.28 -13.56
C VAL A 7 -12.48 -31.73 -12.48
N ASP A 8 -11.99 -32.65 -11.66
CA ASP A 8 -11.12 -32.38 -10.52
C ASP A 8 -10.41 -33.68 -10.16
N ASP A 9 -9.15 -33.62 -9.75
CA ASP A 9 -8.43 -34.81 -9.29
C ASP A 9 -8.81 -35.19 -7.85
N ASP A 10 -9.27 -34.22 -7.04
CA ASP A 10 -9.73 -34.46 -5.68
C ASP A 10 -11.13 -35.10 -5.66
N GLN A 11 -11.19 -36.34 -5.18
CA GLN A 11 -12.45 -37.08 -5.02
C GLN A 11 -13.41 -36.40 -4.03
N SER A 12 -12.89 -35.75 -2.99
CA SER A 12 -13.67 -35.09 -1.95
C SER A 12 -14.46 -33.92 -2.53
N ILE A 13 -13.79 -33.11 -3.36
CA ILE A 13 -14.39 -31.94 -4.00
C ILE A 13 -15.49 -32.36 -4.98
N ARG A 14 -15.22 -33.38 -5.82
CA ARG A 14 -16.23 -33.93 -6.74
C ARG A 14 -17.43 -34.48 -6.00
N PHE A 15 -17.21 -35.31 -5.00
CA PHE A 15 -18.30 -35.91 -4.22
C PHE A 15 -19.17 -34.85 -3.55
N VAL A 16 -18.55 -33.81 -2.97
CA VAL A 16 -19.27 -32.73 -2.29
C VAL A 16 -20.09 -31.88 -3.28
N LEU A 17 -19.51 -31.53 -4.43
CA LEU A 17 -20.23 -30.79 -5.48
C LEU A 17 -21.36 -31.62 -6.11
N GLU A 18 -21.14 -32.90 -6.42
CA GLU A 18 -22.17 -33.81 -6.92
C GLU A 18 -23.36 -33.89 -5.95
N LYS A 19 -23.08 -34.06 -4.65
CA LYS A 19 -24.14 -34.12 -3.63
C LYS A 19 -24.89 -32.81 -3.49
N ALA A 20 -24.21 -31.66 -3.62
CA ALA A 20 -24.85 -30.36 -3.55
C ALA A 20 -25.74 -30.09 -4.78
N LEU A 21 -25.27 -30.41 -5.98
CA LEU A 21 -26.01 -30.20 -7.22
C LEU A 21 -27.18 -31.18 -7.38
N LEU A 22 -27.02 -32.43 -6.93
CA LEU A 22 -28.10 -33.41 -6.94
C LEU A 22 -29.27 -33.02 -6.02
N ARG A 23 -29.01 -32.30 -4.91
CA ARG A 23 -30.06 -31.77 -4.03
C ARG A 23 -30.91 -30.67 -4.70
N GLU A 24 -30.40 -30.10 -5.78
CA GLU A 24 -31.03 -29.02 -6.56
C GLU A 24 -31.58 -29.53 -7.89
N ASP A 25 -31.72 -30.85 -8.04
CA ASP A 25 -32.20 -31.53 -9.25
C ASP A 25 -31.37 -31.23 -10.51
N LEU A 26 -30.10 -30.84 -10.34
CA LEU A 26 -29.16 -30.61 -11.44
C LEU A 26 -28.36 -31.88 -11.74
N PRO A 27 -28.52 -32.51 -12.91
CA PRO A 27 -27.79 -33.73 -13.26
C PRO A 27 -26.29 -33.44 -13.41
N THR A 28 -25.42 -34.33 -12.90
CA THR A 28 -23.96 -34.14 -12.93
C THR A 28 -23.24 -35.33 -13.53
N ARG A 29 -22.09 -35.09 -14.17
CA ARG A 29 -21.14 -36.12 -14.61
C ARG A 29 -19.72 -35.71 -14.22
N SER A 30 -19.02 -36.55 -13.46
CA SER A 30 -17.68 -36.22 -12.99
C SER A 30 -16.58 -36.98 -13.72
N PHE A 31 -15.43 -36.33 -13.86
CA PHE A 31 -14.23 -36.82 -14.53
C PHE A 31 -13.03 -36.67 -13.61
N THR A 32 -11.99 -37.48 -13.82
CA THR A 32 -10.77 -37.46 -13.00
C THR A 32 -9.64 -36.66 -13.65
N ASN A 33 -9.69 -36.48 -14.97
CA ASN A 33 -8.65 -35.84 -15.73
C ASN A 33 -9.20 -35.07 -16.94
N PRO A 34 -8.45 -34.07 -17.44
CA PRO A 34 -8.85 -33.28 -18.61
C PRO A 34 -9.06 -34.09 -19.90
N ARG A 35 -8.34 -35.21 -20.07
CA ARG A 35 -8.38 -36.00 -21.31
C ARG A 35 -9.70 -36.74 -21.48
N GLU A 36 -10.22 -37.29 -20.38
CA GLU A 36 -11.54 -37.92 -20.34
C GLU A 36 -12.65 -36.93 -20.72
N VAL A 37 -12.51 -35.66 -20.30
CA VAL A 37 -13.46 -34.60 -20.67
C VAL A 37 -13.44 -34.34 -22.16
N LEU A 38 -12.25 -34.14 -22.76
CA LEU A 38 -12.13 -33.89 -24.19
C LEU A 38 -12.67 -35.07 -25.03
N GLN A 39 -12.33 -36.30 -24.64
CA GLN A 39 -12.86 -37.50 -25.31
C GLN A 39 -14.39 -37.62 -25.18
N ALA A 40 -14.93 -37.25 -24.02
CA ALA A 40 -16.37 -37.22 -23.81
C ALA A 40 -17.04 -36.10 -24.63
N LEU A 41 -16.41 -34.93 -24.79
CA LEU A 41 -16.91 -33.86 -25.65
C LEU A 41 -16.91 -34.25 -27.14
N GLU A 42 -15.83 -34.88 -27.62
CA GLU A 42 -15.72 -35.35 -29.01
C GLU A 42 -16.78 -36.40 -29.38
N THR A 43 -17.23 -37.19 -28.39
CA THR A 43 -18.22 -38.27 -28.59
C THR A 43 -19.64 -37.89 -28.20
N ALA A 44 -19.83 -36.72 -27.56
CA ALA A 44 -21.15 -36.26 -27.15
C ALA A 44 -21.92 -35.65 -28.33
N THR A 45 -23.20 -35.99 -28.42
CA THR A 45 -24.16 -35.29 -29.27
C THR A 45 -24.64 -34.02 -28.56
N ASP A 46 -25.27 -33.08 -29.30
CA ASP A 46 -25.81 -31.84 -28.73
C ASP A 46 -26.78 -32.08 -27.56
N GLU A 47 -27.44 -33.24 -27.47
CA GLU A 47 -28.37 -33.58 -26.39
C GLU A 47 -27.67 -34.18 -25.15
N ASP A 48 -26.51 -34.82 -25.30
CA ASP A 48 -25.75 -35.50 -24.23
C ASP A 48 -24.54 -34.69 -23.72
N GLY A 49 -24.21 -33.58 -24.40
CA GLY A 49 -23.14 -32.66 -24.02
C GLY A 49 -23.42 -31.88 -22.72
N PRO A 50 -22.38 -31.31 -22.10
CA PRO A 50 -22.54 -30.52 -20.88
C PRO A 50 -23.32 -29.23 -21.14
N GLN A 51 -24.06 -28.79 -20.12
CA GLN A 51 -24.57 -27.41 -20.10
C GLN A 51 -23.52 -26.43 -19.57
N ILE A 52 -22.68 -26.91 -18.64
CA ILE A 52 -21.58 -26.17 -18.01
C ILE A 52 -20.45 -27.16 -17.77
N LEU A 53 -19.22 -26.71 -17.92
CA LEU A 53 -18.03 -27.41 -17.42
C LEU A 53 -17.47 -26.71 -16.18
N VAL A 54 -17.32 -27.43 -15.08
CA VAL A 54 -16.65 -26.98 -13.86
C VAL A 54 -15.29 -27.69 -13.77
N SER A 55 -14.19 -26.98 -13.95
CA SER A 55 -12.85 -27.57 -14.06
C SER A 55 -11.85 -26.99 -13.07
N ASP A 56 -11.10 -27.85 -12.38
CA ASP A 56 -9.92 -27.38 -11.64
C ASP A 56 -8.82 -26.87 -12.58
N ILE A 57 -8.05 -25.86 -12.17
CA ILE A 57 -6.89 -25.37 -12.93
C ILE A 57 -5.73 -26.37 -12.87
N ARG A 58 -5.49 -26.99 -11.71
CA ARG A 58 -4.32 -27.87 -11.53
C ARG A 58 -4.77 -29.31 -11.41
N MET A 59 -4.50 -30.11 -12.43
CA MET A 59 -4.77 -31.55 -12.42
C MET A 59 -3.59 -32.34 -12.97
N PRO A 60 -3.38 -33.60 -12.55
CA PRO A 60 -2.42 -34.49 -13.17
C PRO A 60 -2.76 -34.73 -14.65
N GLY A 61 -1.81 -34.48 -15.55
CA GLY A 61 -1.96 -34.78 -16.99
C GLY A 61 -2.41 -33.64 -17.90
N GLY A 62 -2.59 -32.41 -17.38
CA GLY A 62 -2.84 -31.18 -18.13
C GLY A 62 -3.33 -30.02 -17.25
N SER A 63 -3.27 -28.78 -17.74
CA SER A 63 -3.85 -27.62 -17.03
C SER A 63 -5.34 -27.49 -17.36
N GLY A 64 -6.16 -27.09 -16.38
CA GLY A 64 -7.55 -26.70 -16.61
C GLY A 64 -7.71 -25.50 -17.53
N LEU A 65 -6.67 -24.65 -17.65
CA LEU A 65 -6.63 -23.58 -18.64
C LEU A 65 -6.41 -24.12 -20.06
N ASP A 66 -5.57 -25.16 -20.23
CA ASP A 66 -5.40 -25.81 -21.54
C ASP A 66 -6.69 -26.53 -21.96
N LEU A 67 -7.41 -27.09 -20.98
CA LEU A 67 -8.74 -27.66 -21.19
C LEU A 67 -9.73 -26.56 -21.61
N LEU A 68 -9.76 -25.43 -20.91
CA LEU A 68 -10.61 -24.29 -21.23
C LEU A 68 -10.41 -23.82 -22.68
N GLY A 69 -9.16 -23.60 -23.11
CA GLY A 69 -8.85 -23.17 -24.48
C GLY A 69 -9.43 -24.14 -25.51
N LYS A 70 -9.13 -25.44 -25.38
CA LYS A 70 -9.66 -26.48 -26.30
C LYS A 70 -11.18 -26.59 -26.27
N VAL A 71 -11.78 -26.47 -25.09
CA VAL A 71 -13.24 -26.51 -24.93
C VAL A 71 -13.89 -25.30 -25.61
N LYS A 72 -13.27 -24.12 -25.51
CA LYS A 72 -13.76 -22.90 -26.17
C LYS A 72 -13.55 -22.91 -27.68
N GLU A 73 -12.48 -23.53 -28.17
CA GLU A 73 -12.29 -23.78 -29.61
C GLU A 73 -13.37 -24.72 -30.18
N MET A 74 -13.70 -25.79 -29.46
CA MET A 74 -14.70 -26.79 -29.90
C MET A 74 -16.15 -26.32 -29.70
N HIS A 75 -16.44 -25.67 -28.57
CA HIS A 75 -17.77 -25.22 -28.16
C HIS A 75 -17.69 -23.82 -27.52
N PRO A 76 -17.64 -22.75 -28.34
CA PRO A 76 -17.41 -21.40 -27.83
C PRO A 76 -18.54 -20.90 -26.89
N GLY A 77 -19.78 -21.32 -27.15
CA GLY A 77 -20.95 -21.04 -26.33
C GLY A 77 -21.06 -21.83 -25.01
N LEU A 78 -20.19 -22.82 -24.73
CA LEU A 78 -20.24 -23.59 -23.48
C LEU A 78 -19.64 -22.78 -22.31
N PRO A 79 -20.40 -22.41 -21.26
CA PRO A 79 -19.83 -21.75 -20.09
C PRO A 79 -18.91 -22.69 -19.32
N VAL A 80 -17.72 -22.19 -19.00
CA VAL A 80 -16.73 -22.94 -18.21
C VAL A 80 -16.45 -22.20 -16.92
N ILE A 81 -16.72 -22.84 -15.79
CA ILE A 81 -16.36 -22.35 -14.46
C ILE A 81 -15.03 -22.99 -14.05
N ILE A 82 -14.07 -22.16 -13.68
CA ILE A 82 -12.74 -22.63 -13.27
C ILE A 82 -12.63 -22.68 -11.75
N MET A 83 -12.42 -23.87 -11.19
CA MET A 83 -12.09 -24.04 -9.78
C MET A 83 -10.60 -23.81 -9.58
N THR A 84 -10.24 -23.07 -8.53
CA THR A 84 -8.86 -22.60 -8.38
C THR A 84 -8.45 -22.48 -6.93
N ALA A 85 -7.24 -22.96 -6.59
CA ALA A 85 -6.57 -22.66 -5.32
C ALA A 85 -5.59 -21.47 -5.44
N PHE A 86 -5.63 -20.71 -6.54
CA PHE A 86 -4.61 -19.72 -6.85
C PHE A 86 -4.68 -18.47 -5.96
N SER A 87 -3.48 -17.97 -5.66
CA SER A 87 -3.23 -16.77 -4.87
C SER A 87 -2.68 -15.61 -5.70
N ASP A 88 -2.67 -15.73 -7.03
CA ASP A 88 -1.98 -14.81 -7.91
C ASP A 88 -2.86 -14.32 -9.06
N LEU A 89 -2.60 -13.08 -9.43
CA LEU A 89 -3.39 -12.31 -10.38
C LEU A 89 -3.32 -12.87 -11.81
N ASP A 90 -2.14 -13.24 -12.30
CA ASP A 90 -1.98 -13.64 -13.71
C ASP A 90 -2.80 -14.89 -14.03
N SER A 91 -2.87 -15.86 -13.12
CA SER A 91 -3.69 -17.05 -13.30
C SER A 91 -5.19 -16.72 -13.32
N ALA A 92 -5.65 -15.79 -12.47
CA ALA A 92 -7.03 -15.32 -12.47
C ALA A 92 -7.39 -14.61 -13.77
N VAL A 93 -6.49 -13.76 -14.29
CA VAL A 93 -6.76 -13.01 -15.52
C VAL A 93 -6.67 -13.89 -16.77
N SER A 94 -5.70 -14.82 -16.84
CA SER A 94 -5.61 -15.78 -17.93
C SER A 94 -6.86 -16.67 -18.04
N ALA A 95 -7.50 -17.03 -16.92
CA ALA A 95 -8.77 -17.75 -16.94
C ALA A 95 -9.89 -16.95 -17.63
N PHE A 96 -10.06 -15.67 -17.27
CA PHE A 96 -11.06 -14.82 -17.93
C PHE A 96 -10.73 -14.54 -19.40
N GLN A 97 -9.45 -14.35 -19.74
CA GLN A 97 -9.01 -14.18 -21.12
C GLN A 97 -9.17 -15.44 -21.97
N GLY A 98 -9.06 -16.63 -21.38
CA GLY A 98 -9.37 -17.91 -22.03
C GLY A 98 -10.87 -18.17 -22.20
N GLY A 99 -11.73 -17.21 -21.86
CA GLY A 99 -13.18 -17.34 -22.01
C GLY A 99 -13.88 -18.06 -20.87
N ALA A 100 -13.26 -18.19 -19.70
CA ALA A 100 -13.98 -18.71 -18.52
C ALA A 100 -15.18 -17.82 -18.20
N PHE A 101 -16.31 -18.46 -17.92
CA PHE A 101 -17.53 -17.78 -17.48
C PHE A 101 -17.29 -17.11 -16.12
N GLU A 102 -16.78 -17.91 -15.18
CA GLU A 102 -16.45 -17.43 -13.85
C GLU A 102 -15.47 -18.40 -13.16
N TYR A 103 -15.05 -18.06 -11.95
CA TYR A 103 -14.19 -18.94 -11.17
C TYR A 103 -14.74 -19.18 -9.76
N LEU A 104 -14.36 -20.32 -9.20
CA LEU A 104 -14.74 -20.76 -7.86
C LEU A 104 -13.46 -21.00 -7.00
N PRO A 105 -13.16 -20.15 -6.01
CA PRO A 105 -11.94 -20.27 -5.22
C PRO A 105 -12.05 -21.40 -4.20
N LYS A 106 -11.02 -22.22 -4.04
CA LYS A 106 -10.91 -23.25 -3.00
C LYS A 106 -10.21 -22.67 -1.76
N PRO A 107 -10.77 -22.80 -0.54
CA PRO A 107 -12.05 -23.44 -0.20
C PRO A 107 -13.26 -22.54 -0.52
N PHE A 108 -14.35 -23.15 -0.99
CA PHE A 108 -15.61 -22.46 -1.32
C PHE A 108 -16.77 -22.93 -0.43
N ASP A 109 -17.79 -22.07 -0.34
CA ASP A 109 -19.08 -22.40 0.26
C ASP A 109 -20.00 -23.06 -0.78
N LEU A 110 -20.65 -24.17 -0.41
CA LEU A 110 -21.48 -24.99 -1.30
C LEU A 110 -22.68 -24.22 -1.89
N PRO A 111 -23.53 -23.56 -1.08
CA PRO A 111 -24.56 -22.65 -1.57
C PRO A 111 -24.09 -21.66 -2.64
N LYS A 112 -22.94 -21.01 -2.42
CA LYS A 112 -22.38 -20.04 -3.39
C LYS A 112 -21.94 -20.70 -4.69
N ALA A 113 -21.36 -21.89 -4.62
CA ALA A 113 -20.97 -22.65 -5.81
C ALA A 113 -22.20 -23.05 -6.65
N VAL A 114 -23.26 -23.51 -5.99
CA VAL A 114 -24.52 -23.88 -6.65
C VAL A 114 -25.19 -22.67 -7.30
N GLU A 115 -25.24 -21.52 -6.60
CA GLU A 115 -25.79 -20.28 -7.15
C GLU A 115 -25.02 -19.81 -8.39
N LEU A 116 -23.69 -19.89 -8.35
CA LEU A 116 -22.83 -19.55 -9.48
C LEU A 116 -23.12 -20.44 -10.70
N ILE A 117 -23.26 -21.75 -10.47
CA ILE A 117 -23.59 -22.73 -11.51
C ILE A 117 -24.97 -22.44 -12.09
N ARG A 118 -25.99 -22.13 -11.28
CA ARG A 118 -27.32 -21.73 -11.78
C ARG A 118 -27.25 -20.50 -12.68
N ARG A 119 -26.53 -19.46 -12.25
CA ARG A 119 -26.37 -18.25 -13.07
C ARG A 119 -25.68 -18.54 -14.41
N ALA A 120 -24.67 -19.40 -14.40
CA ALA A 120 -24.02 -19.86 -15.63
C ALA A 120 -24.97 -20.63 -16.56
N VAL A 121 -25.91 -21.42 -16.00
CA VAL A 121 -26.91 -22.16 -16.78
C VAL A 121 -27.85 -21.19 -17.49
N GLU A 122 -28.25 -20.12 -16.80
CA GLU A 122 -29.15 -19.08 -17.32
C GLU A 122 -28.46 -18.22 -18.40
N GLU A 123 -27.21 -17.82 -18.17
CA GLU A 123 -26.45 -16.93 -19.06
C GLU A 123 -25.90 -17.66 -20.30
N SER A 124 -25.75 -19.00 -20.26
CA SER A 124 -25.39 -19.86 -21.42
C SER A 124 -26.25 -19.65 -22.67
N GLN A 125 -27.40 -18.97 -22.52
CA GLN A 125 -28.33 -18.65 -23.60
C GLN A 125 -28.01 -17.32 -24.32
N ARG A 126 -26.99 -16.56 -23.89
CA ARG A 126 -26.62 -15.24 -24.43
C ARG A 126 -25.10 -15.07 -24.67
N GLU A 127 -24.67 -15.38 -25.90
CA GLU A 127 -23.50 -14.81 -26.60
C GLU A 127 -22.04 -15.14 -26.19
N GLU A 128 -21.17 -14.99 -27.20
CA GLU A 128 -19.86 -15.61 -27.43
C GLU A 128 -18.67 -14.62 -27.46
N VAL A 129 -17.58 -15.03 -26.79
CA VAL A 129 -16.15 -15.07 -27.20
C VAL A 129 -15.27 -13.80 -27.24
N ALA A 130 -14.09 -13.90 -26.61
CA ALA A 130 -12.78 -13.44 -27.13
C ALA A 130 -11.59 -14.07 -26.36
N GLU A 131 -10.56 -14.55 -27.10
CA GLU A 131 -9.39 -15.34 -26.64
C GLU A 131 -8.10 -14.56 -26.32
N GLU A 132 -7.41 -15.06 -25.28
CA GLU A 132 -5.98 -15.34 -24.99
C GLU A 132 -4.80 -14.40 -25.33
N ARG A 133 -3.93 -14.21 -24.31
CA ARG A 133 -2.45 -14.30 -24.40
C ARG A 133 -1.80 -14.55 -23.02
N MET A 134 -0.88 -15.53 -22.96
CA MET A 134 -0.07 -15.90 -21.80
C MET A 134 1.01 -14.85 -21.41
N ALA A 135 1.32 -14.72 -20.11
CA ALA A 135 2.64 -15.02 -19.50
C ALA A 135 3.06 -14.15 -18.26
N ALA A 136 4.01 -14.73 -17.51
CA ALA A 136 4.99 -14.16 -16.58
C ALA A 136 4.61 -14.01 -15.09
N ALA A 137 5.66 -14.02 -14.25
CA ALA A 137 5.66 -14.16 -12.79
C ALA A 137 4.71 -13.19 -12.04
N PRO A 138 4.14 -13.61 -10.89
CA PRO A 138 3.01 -12.93 -10.28
C PRO A 138 3.38 -11.55 -9.73
N GLU A 139 2.83 -10.50 -10.35
CA GLU A 139 3.01 -9.10 -9.91
C GLU A 139 2.18 -8.75 -8.67
N MET A 140 1.11 -9.50 -8.41
CA MET A 140 0.24 -9.29 -7.27
C MET A 140 -0.16 -10.62 -6.65
N LEU A 141 -0.02 -10.68 -5.33
CA LEU A 141 -0.30 -11.86 -4.53
C LEU A 141 -1.44 -11.57 -3.53
N GLY A 142 -2.34 -12.52 -3.35
CA GLY A 142 -3.43 -12.50 -2.38
C GLY A 142 -4.24 -13.79 -2.38
N GLN A 143 -4.48 -14.35 -1.20
CA GLN A 143 -5.31 -15.53 -0.93
C GLN A 143 -6.64 -15.15 -0.27
N ALA A 144 -6.69 -14.02 0.43
CA ALA A 144 -7.88 -13.56 1.13
C ALA A 144 -9.08 -13.42 0.17
N PRO A 145 -10.30 -13.82 0.59
CA PRO A 145 -11.49 -13.73 -0.25
C PRO A 145 -11.72 -12.32 -0.83
N ALA A 146 -11.44 -11.27 -0.05
CA ALA A 146 -11.57 -9.89 -0.49
C ALA A 146 -10.61 -9.53 -1.63
N MET A 147 -9.40 -10.12 -1.68
CA MET A 147 -8.47 -9.93 -2.80
C MET A 147 -8.86 -10.73 -4.03
N GLN A 148 -9.45 -11.91 -3.83
CA GLN A 148 -9.97 -12.71 -4.93
C GLN A 148 -11.06 -11.92 -5.68
N ASP A 149 -11.98 -11.26 -4.96
CA ASP A 149 -12.98 -10.38 -5.58
C ASP A 149 -12.36 -9.26 -6.42
N VAL A 150 -11.25 -8.67 -5.96
CA VAL A 150 -10.48 -7.68 -6.74
C VAL A 150 -9.89 -8.31 -8.01
N PHE A 151 -9.33 -9.52 -7.93
CA PHE A 151 -8.82 -10.24 -9.10
C PHE A 151 -9.93 -10.56 -10.12
N ARG A 152 -11.16 -10.91 -9.69
CA ARG A 152 -12.35 -11.05 -10.58
C ARG A 152 -12.61 -9.79 -11.34
N ALA A 153 -12.64 -8.68 -10.60
CA ALA A 153 -12.95 -7.40 -11.18
C ALA A 153 -11.87 -7.00 -12.19
N ILE A 154 -10.58 -7.20 -11.87
CA ILE A 154 -9.49 -6.93 -12.82
C ILE A 154 -9.64 -7.76 -14.10
N GLY A 155 -9.88 -9.07 -13.99
CA GLY A 155 -10.06 -9.94 -15.15
C GLY A 155 -11.22 -9.52 -16.05
N ARG A 156 -12.37 -9.17 -15.46
CA ARG A 156 -13.54 -8.67 -16.22
C ARG A 156 -13.31 -7.29 -16.83
N LEU A 157 -12.59 -6.41 -16.14
CA LEU A 157 -12.38 -5.02 -16.55
C LEU A 157 -11.21 -4.83 -17.51
N SER A 158 -10.28 -5.78 -17.60
CA SER A 158 -9.10 -5.64 -18.42
C SER A 158 -9.46 -5.53 -19.91
N GLN A 159 -10.46 -6.29 -20.38
CA GLN A 159 -10.97 -6.28 -21.76
C GLN A 159 -11.78 -5.03 -22.13
N SER A 160 -12.31 -4.31 -21.14
CA SER A 160 -13.10 -3.11 -21.38
C SER A 160 -12.23 -1.87 -21.54
N ASN A 161 -12.64 -0.91 -22.37
CA ASN A 161 -11.99 0.42 -22.46
C ASN A 161 -12.54 1.44 -21.44
N VAL A 162 -13.43 1.02 -20.54
CA VAL A 162 -14.07 1.89 -19.55
C VAL A 162 -13.06 2.45 -18.55
N THR A 163 -13.30 3.68 -18.09
CA THR A 163 -12.53 4.33 -17.04
C THR A 163 -12.79 3.66 -15.70
N VAL A 164 -11.71 3.26 -15.02
CA VAL A 164 -11.79 2.60 -13.71
C VAL A 164 -11.26 3.54 -12.64
N MET A 165 -12.06 3.72 -11.58
CA MET A 165 -11.67 4.44 -10.36
C MET A 165 -11.25 3.43 -9.31
N ILE A 166 -9.97 3.45 -8.94
CA ILE A 166 -9.38 2.58 -7.92
C ILE A 166 -9.37 3.33 -6.58
N THR A 167 -10.15 2.87 -5.62
CA THR A 167 -10.19 3.46 -4.27
C THR A 167 -9.51 2.55 -3.27
N GLY A 168 -8.70 3.12 -2.38
CA GLY A 168 -8.07 2.37 -1.31
C GLY A 168 -7.01 3.17 -0.57
N GLU A 169 -6.70 2.75 0.66
CA GLU A 169 -5.72 3.41 1.51
C GLU A 169 -4.33 3.50 0.86
N SER A 170 -3.51 4.41 1.35
CA SER A 170 -2.13 4.54 0.90
C SER A 170 -1.36 3.25 1.16
N GLY A 171 -0.56 2.82 0.18
CA GLY A 171 0.23 1.58 0.29
C GLY A 171 -0.56 0.27 0.12
N SER A 172 -1.83 0.30 -0.28
CA SER A 172 -2.65 -0.91 -0.51
C SER A 172 -2.35 -1.65 -1.84
N GLY A 173 -1.62 -1.03 -2.77
CA GLY A 173 -1.28 -1.62 -4.07
C GLY A 173 -2.06 -1.08 -5.27
N LYS A 174 -2.65 0.13 -5.17
CA LYS A 174 -3.45 0.75 -6.26
C LYS A 174 -2.71 0.81 -7.61
N GLU A 175 -1.43 1.17 -7.61
CA GLU A 175 -0.62 1.23 -8.83
C GLU A 175 -0.43 -0.15 -9.46
N LEU A 176 -0.22 -1.20 -8.66
CA LEU A 176 -0.09 -2.57 -9.17
C LEU A 176 -1.39 -3.03 -9.84
N VAL A 177 -2.55 -2.66 -9.29
CA VAL A 177 -3.85 -2.93 -9.92
C VAL A 177 -4.00 -2.17 -11.25
N ALA A 178 -3.57 -0.91 -11.32
CA ALA A 178 -3.60 -0.15 -12.57
C ALA A 178 -2.69 -0.75 -13.65
N ARG A 179 -1.49 -1.20 -13.27
CA ARG A 179 -0.56 -1.91 -14.16
C ARG A 179 -1.15 -3.22 -14.66
N ALA A 180 -1.77 -4.00 -13.77
CA ALA A 180 -2.46 -5.23 -14.13
C ALA A 180 -3.59 -5.00 -15.15
N LEU A 181 -4.44 -3.99 -14.91
CA LEU A 181 -5.51 -3.61 -15.84
C LEU A 181 -4.97 -3.24 -17.22
N HIS A 182 -3.81 -2.58 -17.30
CA HIS A 182 -3.18 -2.25 -18.58
C HIS A 182 -2.56 -3.47 -19.26
N LYS A 183 -1.73 -4.25 -18.54
CA LYS A 183 -1.04 -5.46 -19.03
C LYS A 183 -2.01 -6.47 -19.65
N HIS A 184 -3.20 -6.58 -19.08
CA HIS A 184 -4.21 -7.55 -19.52
C HIS A 184 -5.29 -6.96 -20.43
N SER A 185 -5.08 -5.75 -20.95
CA SER A 185 -6.00 -5.07 -21.86
C SER A 185 -5.60 -5.21 -23.33
N PRO A 186 -6.50 -4.88 -24.28
CA PRO A 186 -6.14 -4.76 -25.70
C PRO A 186 -5.02 -3.75 -25.98
N ARG A 187 -4.72 -2.87 -25.02
CA ARG A 187 -3.68 -1.83 -25.10
C ARG A 187 -2.37 -2.22 -24.40
N ALA A 188 -2.18 -3.48 -24.05
CA ALA A 188 -0.99 -3.98 -23.33
C ALA A 188 0.35 -3.67 -24.03
N ASN A 189 0.35 -3.58 -25.36
CA ASN A 189 1.53 -3.22 -26.15
C ASN A 189 1.76 -1.69 -26.24
N GLY A 190 0.80 -0.89 -25.79
CA GLY A 190 0.88 0.57 -25.76
C GLY A 190 1.61 1.08 -24.52
N PRO A 191 1.87 2.39 -24.43
CA PRO A 191 2.54 2.97 -23.27
C PRO A 191 1.66 2.93 -22.00
N PHE A 192 2.24 2.54 -20.87
CA PHE A 192 1.69 2.79 -19.54
C PHE A 192 2.37 4.00 -18.92
N VAL A 193 1.64 5.11 -18.81
CA VAL A 193 2.16 6.35 -18.22
C VAL A 193 1.49 6.57 -16.87
N ALA A 194 2.27 6.54 -15.79
CA ALA A 194 1.80 6.86 -14.45
C ALA A 194 2.19 8.29 -14.07
N ILE A 195 1.27 9.00 -13.43
CA ILE A 195 1.52 10.30 -12.83
C ILE A 195 0.87 10.36 -11.44
N ASN A 196 1.64 10.71 -10.43
CA ASN A 196 1.13 10.97 -9.09
C ASN A 196 0.93 12.48 -8.92
N THR A 197 -0.32 12.90 -8.77
CA THR A 197 -0.69 14.31 -8.72
C THR A 197 -0.25 14.99 -7.41
N ALA A 198 -0.09 14.23 -6.32
CA ALA A 198 0.37 14.73 -5.04
C ALA A 198 1.90 14.96 -5.00
N ALA A 199 2.67 14.24 -5.83
CA ALA A 199 4.12 14.33 -5.87
C ALA A 199 4.64 15.52 -6.71
N ILE A 200 3.79 16.13 -7.55
CA ILE A 200 4.18 17.19 -8.48
C ILE A 200 3.65 18.53 -7.96
N PRO A 201 4.48 19.59 -7.90
CA PRO A 201 4.01 20.93 -7.55
C PRO A 201 2.84 21.37 -8.42
N LYS A 202 1.82 21.99 -7.81
CA LYS A 202 0.57 22.38 -8.49
C LYS A 202 0.81 23.19 -9.77
N ASP A 203 1.78 24.10 -9.73
CA ASP A 203 2.15 24.98 -10.85
C ASP A 203 2.77 24.24 -12.04
N LEU A 204 3.38 23.07 -11.80
CA LEU A 204 4.02 22.25 -12.83
C LEU A 204 3.12 21.12 -13.34
N LEU A 205 2.09 20.75 -12.58
CA LEU A 205 1.21 19.63 -12.90
C LEU A 205 0.51 19.82 -14.25
N GLU A 206 0.10 21.05 -14.58
CA GLU A 206 -0.51 21.38 -15.87
C GLU A 206 0.42 21.07 -17.04
N SER A 207 1.66 21.55 -16.95
CA SER A 207 2.71 21.36 -17.95
C SER A 207 3.15 19.89 -18.05
N GLU A 208 3.18 19.15 -16.95
CA GLU A 208 3.48 17.71 -16.99
C GLU A 208 2.35 16.93 -17.68
N LEU A 209 1.08 17.22 -17.37
CA LEU A 209 -0.07 16.51 -17.95
C LEU A 209 -0.26 16.81 -19.45
N PHE A 210 -0.31 18.09 -19.81
CA PHE A 210 -0.69 18.53 -21.16
C PHE A 210 0.50 18.95 -22.03
N GLY A 211 1.70 19.12 -21.45
CA GLY A 211 2.85 19.64 -22.16
C GLY A 211 2.77 21.15 -22.37
N HIS A 212 3.84 21.74 -22.88
CA HIS A 212 3.93 23.18 -23.14
C HIS A 212 4.63 23.49 -24.45
N GLU A 213 4.23 24.61 -25.05
CA GLU A 213 4.94 25.22 -26.17
C GLU A 213 6.13 26.06 -25.69
N ARG A 214 7.06 26.33 -26.61
CA ARG A 214 8.20 27.21 -26.32
C ARG A 214 7.69 28.60 -25.94
N GLY A 215 8.12 29.11 -24.79
CA GLY A 215 7.73 30.43 -24.28
C GLY A 215 6.41 30.47 -23.51
N ALA A 216 5.81 29.33 -23.17
CA ALA A 216 4.55 29.26 -22.43
C ALA A 216 4.61 29.87 -21.01
N PHE A 217 5.77 29.82 -20.35
CA PHE A 217 6.03 30.43 -19.04
C PHE A 217 7.52 30.75 -18.90
N THR A 218 7.89 31.51 -17.85
CA THR A 218 9.30 31.85 -17.56
C THR A 218 10.13 30.59 -17.31
N GLY A 219 11.02 30.24 -18.24
CA GLY A 219 11.83 29.02 -18.20
C GLY A 219 11.49 27.97 -19.28
N ALA A 220 10.38 28.14 -20.02
CA ALA A 220 9.99 27.25 -21.12
C ALA A 220 10.83 27.51 -22.39
N GLN A 221 12.11 27.12 -22.37
CA GLN A 221 13.05 27.32 -23.49
C GLN A 221 12.80 26.36 -24.66
N THR A 222 12.24 25.19 -24.39
CA THR A 222 11.93 24.15 -25.39
C THR A 222 10.47 23.74 -25.29
N MET A 223 9.95 23.14 -26.35
CA MET A 223 8.64 22.50 -26.33
C MET A 223 8.76 21.14 -25.64
N ARG A 224 7.79 20.77 -24.80
CA ARG A 224 7.75 19.47 -24.10
C ARG A 224 6.40 18.78 -24.28
N ARG A 225 6.44 17.50 -24.66
CA ARG A 225 5.26 16.62 -24.76
C ARG A 225 4.75 16.24 -23.36
N GLY A 226 3.46 16.41 -23.12
CA GLY A 226 2.81 16.05 -21.85
C GLY A 226 2.56 14.55 -21.70
N ARG A 227 2.13 14.13 -20.50
CA ARG A 227 1.79 12.72 -20.20
C ARG A 227 0.64 12.20 -21.04
N PHE A 228 -0.37 13.02 -21.35
CA PHE A 228 -1.45 12.60 -22.26
C PHE A 228 -0.93 12.23 -23.66
N GLU A 229 0.01 13.03 -24.18
CA GLU A 229 0.60 12.79 -25.50
C GLU A 229 1.55 11.58 -25.49
N GLN A 230 2.25 11.35 -24.37
CA GLN A 230 3.10 10.16 -24.17
C GLN A 230 2.29 8.87 -24.01
N ALA A 231 1.07 8.98 -23.48
CA ALA A 231 0.16 7.85 -23.24
C ALA A 231 -0.72 7.51 -24.45
N ASP A 232 -0.53 8.18 -25.59
CA ASP A 232 -1.34 7.96 -26.78
C ASP A 232 -1.29 6.51 -27.25
N GLY A 233 -2.46 5.94 -27.57
CA GLY A 233 -2.62 4.51 -27.88
C GLY A 233 -2.51 3.56 -26.68
N GLY A 234 -2.20 4.05 -25.49
CA GLY A 234 -1.98 3.27 -24.27
C GLY A 234 -2.94 3.61 -23.14
N THR A 235 -2.39 3.61 -21.91
CA THR A 235 -3.10 3.88 -20.66
C THR A 235 -2.39 4.97 -19.87
N LEU A 236 -3.16 5.96 -19.39
CA LEU A 236 -2.72 6.95 -18.42
C LEU A 236 -3.29 6.62 -17.05
N PHE A 237 -2.39 6.39 -16.09
CA PHE A 237 -2.73 6.18 -14.69
C PHE A 237 -2.56 7.48 -13.90
N LEU A 238 -3.67 8.00 -13.39
CA LEU A 238 -3.75 9.21 -12.56
C LEU A 238 -3.81 8.79 -11.09
N ASP A 239 -2.67 8.79 -10.41
CA ASP A 239 -2.61 8.48 -8.98
C ASP A 239 -2.89 9.71 -8.12
N GLU A 240 -3.58 9.46 -7.01
CA GLU A 240 -4.09 10.45 -6.07
C GLU A 240 -4.92 11.58 -6.70
N ILE A 241 -5.82 11.24 -7.63
CA ILE A 241 -6.63 12.22 -8.40
C ILE A 241 -7.38 13.25 -7.53
N GLY A 242 -7.68 12.92 -6.28
CA GLY A 242 -8.25 13.85 -5.31
C GLY A 242 -7.40 15.11 -5.10
N ASP A 243 -6.06 15.01 -5.17
CA ASP A 243 -5.15 16.14 -4.95
C ASP A 243 -4.99 17.06 -6.16
N MET A 244 -5.70 16.78 -7.26
CA MET A 244 -5.70 17.63 -8.44
C MET A 244 -6.33 19.01 -8.16
N PRO A 245 -5.61 20.12 -8.48
CA PRO A 245 -6.16 21.47 -8.39
C PRO A 245 -7.44 21.66 -9.19
N PHE A 246 -8.38 22.44 -8.66
CA PHE A 246 -9.72 22.63 -9.24
C PHE A 246 -9.68 23.12 -10.69
N ASP A 247 -8.78 24.05 -11.03
CA ASP A 247 -8.66 24.59 -12.39
C ASP A 247 -8.23 23.53 -13.42
N LEU A 248 -7.45 22.54 -12.99
CA LEU A 248 -7.01 21.44 -13.86
C LEU A 248 -8.10 20.39 -14.08
N GLN A 249 -9.03 20.25 -13.13
CA GLN A 249 -10.16 19.32 -13.23
C GLN A 249 -11.05 19.64 -14.44
N THR A 250 -11.31 20.92 -14.71
CA THR A 250 -12.09 21.33 -15.89
C THR A 250 -11.41 20.96 -17.20
N ARG A 251 -10.06 21.09 -17.27
CA ARG A 251 -9.32 20.70 -18.47
C ARG A 251 -9.30 19.20 -18.65
N LEU A 252 -9.07 18.45 -17.56
CA LEU A 252 -9.11 17.00 -17.57
C LEU A 252 -10.48 16.49 -18.06
N LEU A 253 -11.58 17.08 -17.59
CA LEU A 253 -12.92 16.73 -18.04
C LEU A 253 -13.10 16.89 -19.56
N ARG A 254 -12.58 17.98 -20.14
CA ARG A 254 -12.61 18.19 -21.60
C ARG A 254 -11.85 17.12 -22.35
N VAL A 255 -10.65 16.75 -21.87
CA VAL A 255 -9.85 15.69 -22.51
C VAL A 255 -10.55 14.34 -22.44
N LEU A 256 -11.13 14.02 -21.28
CA LEU A 256 -11.89 12.79 -21.10
C LEU A 256 -13.12 12.73 -22.00
N SER A 257 -13.75 13.88 -22.26
CA SER A 257 -14.98 13.99 -23.07
C SER A 257 -14.72 13.96 -24.56
N ASP A 258 -13.80 14.80 -25.04
CA ASP A 258 -13.63 15.06 -26.47
C ASP A 258 -12.39 14.35 -27.06
N GLY A 259 -11.47 13.86 -26.21
CA GLY A 259 -10.19 13.27 -26.64
C GLY A 259 -9.19 14.28 -27.20
N HIS A 260 -9.47 15.58 -27.06
CA HIS A 260 -8.62 16.68 -27.54
C HIS A 260 -8.21 17.58 -26.37
N PHE A 261 -6.99 18.12 -26.46
CA PHE A 261 -6.47 19.08 -25.50
C PHE A 261 -5.52 20.08 -26.15
N TYR A 262 -5.20 21.14 -25.44
CA TYR A 262 -4.22 22.14 -25.87
C TYR A 262 -3.02 22.10 -24.93
N ARG A 263 -1.82 22.25 -25.48
CA ARG A 263 -0.61 22.46 -24.69
C ARG A 263 -0.68 23.81 -23.99
N VAL A 264 0.02 23.97 -22.87
CA VAL A 264 0.13 25.26 -22.20
C VAL A 264 0.76 26.28 -23.16
N GLY A 265 0.09 27.41 -23.38
CA GLY A 265 0.48 28.44 -24.34
C GLY A 265 0.27 28.07 -25.82
N GLY A 266 -0.26 26.89 -26.11
CA GLY A 266 -0.52 26.41 -27.46
C GLY A 266 -1.95 26.67 -27.93
N HIS A 267 -2.11 26.88 -29.23
CA HIS A 267 -3.42 27.09 -29.88
C HIS A 267 -3.83 25.91 -30.79
N ASN A 268 -2.91 24.96 -31.01
CA ASN A 268 -3.17 23.78 -31.80
C ASN A 268 -3.75 22.67 -30.92
N ALA A 269 -4.90 22.14 -31.32
CA ALA A 269 -5.51 21.00 -30.64
C ALA A 269 -4.68 19.74 -30.90
N VAL A 270 -4.36 19.02 -29.83
CA VAL A 270 -3.70 17.71 -29.85
C VAL A 270 -4.76 16.66 -29.55
N LYS A 271 -4.88 15.66 -30.42
CA LYS A 271 -5.74 14.49 -30.21
C LYS A 271 -4.89 13.37 -29.63
N ALA A 272 -5.34 12.76 -28.54
CA ALA A 272 -4.71 11.57 -27.97
C ALA A 272 -5.78 10.57 -27.54
N GLN A 273 -5.65 9.33 -27.98
CA GLN A 273 -6.58 8.27 -27.65
C GLN A 273 -6.04 7.45 -26.48
N VAL A 274 -6.42 7.83 -25.26
CA VAL A 274 -5.85 7.28 -24.03
C VAL A 274 -6.94 6.61 -23.18
N ARG A 275 -6.66 5.42 -22.65
CA ARG A 275 -7.49 4.82 -21.58
C ARG A 275 -7.07 5.42 -20.26
N VAL A 276 -8.01 5.98 -19.50
CA VAL A 276 -7.69 6.57 -18.19
C VAL A 276 -8.05 5.60 -17.08
N ILE A 277 -7.13 5.44 -16.13
CA ILE A 277 -7.34 4.77 -14.85
C ILE A 277 -7.02 5.79 -13.77
N ALA A 278 -7.93 6.02 -12.84
CA ALA A 278 -7.72 6.96 -11.75
C ALA A 278 -7.61 6.22 -10.41
N ALA A 279 -6.81 6.72 -9.48
CA ALA A 279 -6.71 6.19 -8.14
C ALA A 279 -6.77 7.31 -7.09
N THR A 280 -7.33 6.99 -5.92
CA THR A 280 -7.39 7.92 -4.77
C THR A 280 -7.52 7.15 -3.46
N HIS A 281 -6.93 7.68 -2.40
CA HIS A 281 -7.22 7.25 -1.02
C HIS A 281 -8.32 8.09 -0.35
N GLN A 282 -8.72 9.20 -0.97
CA GLN A 282 -9.65 10.17 -0.41
C GLN A 282 -11.09 9.89 -0.84
N ASP A 283 -12.04 10.30 0.00
CA ASP A 283 -13.47 10.29 -0.30
C ASP A 283 -13.82 11.43 -1.26
N LEU A 284 -13.97 11.08 -2.55
CA LEU A 284 -14.30 12.08 -3.58
C LEU A 284 -15.73 12.60 -3.43
N GLU A 285 -16.66 11.80 -2.94
CA GLU A 285 -18.04 12.25 -2.69
C GLU A 285 -18.09 13.37 -1.63
N GLN A 286 -17.28 13.26 -0.58
CA GLN A 286 -17.10 14.34 0.40
C GLN A 286 -16.41 15.56 -0.23
N ARG A 287 -15.34 15.36 -1.01
CA ARG A 287 -14.64 16.49 -1.65
C ARG A 287 -15.49 17.24 -2.67
N VAL A 288 -16.45 16.57 -3.31
CA VAL A 288 -17.47 17.22 -4.15
C VAL A 288 -18.40 18.09 -3.31
N ARG A 289 -18.89 17.56 -2.18
CA ARG A 289 -19.73 18.33 -1.24
C ARG A 289 -19.01 19.55 -0.66
N ASP A 290 -17.70 19.44 -0.43
CA ASP A 290 -16.87 20.54 0.07
C ASP A 290 -16.48 21.55 -1.02
N GLY A 291 -16.86 21.32 -2.29
CA GLY A 291 -16.57 22.21 -3.41
C GLY A 291 -15.10 22.19 -3.88
N VAL A 292 -14.30 21.23 -3.42
CA VAL A 292 -12.87 21.10 -3.77
C VAL A 292 -12.67 20.17 -4.97
N PHE A 293 -13.67 19.34 -5.28
CA PHE A 293 -13.68 18.46 -6.44
C PHE A 293 -14.94 18.69 -7.28
N ARG A 294 -14.82 18.69 -8.60
CA ARG A 294 -15.96 18.93 -9.49
C ARG A 294 -16.82 17.69 -9.61
N GLU A 295 -18.13 17.88 -9.47
CA GLU A 295 -19.14 16.83 -9.61
C GLU A 295 -19.13 16.20 -11.01
N ASP A 296 -19.03 17.02 -12.07
CA ASP A 296 -18.99 16.56 -13.46
C ASP A 296 -17.79 15.64 -13.76
N LEU A 297 -16.60 15.98 -13.26
CA LEU A 297 -15.40 15.15 -13.36
C LEU A 297 -15.54 13.87 -12.53
N PHE A 298 -16.11 13.96 -11.33
CA PHE A 298 -16.33 12.78 -10.49
C PHE A 298 -17.18 11.74 -11.22
N HIS A 299 -18.32 12.13 -11.79
CA HIS A 299 -19.16 11.22 -12.56
C HIS A 299 -18.48 10.66 -13.80
N ARG A 300 -17.62 11.46 -14.47
CA ARG A 300 -16.87 10.98 -15.64
C ARG A 300 -15.79 9.96 -15.30
N LEU A 301 -15.17 10.08 -14.13
CA LEU A 301 -14.13 9.15 -13.68
C LEU A 301 -14.71 7.92 -12.97
N ASN A 302 -15.78 8.09 -12.21
CA ASN A 302 -16.40 7.05 -11.39
C ASN A 302 -17.41 6.21 -12.18
N VAL A 303 -17.00 5.70 -13.35
CA VAL A 303 -17.84 4.80 -14.17
C VAL A 303 -17.87 3.41 -13.55
N ILE A 304 -16.70 2.88 -13.20
CA ILE A 304 -16.57 1.62 -12.48
C ILE A 304 -15.62 1.84 -11.30
N ARG A 305 -16.10 1.57 -10.09
CA ARG A 305 -15.32 1.70 -8.86
C ARG A 305 -14.76 0.34 -8.43
N LEU A 306 -13.44 0.27 -8.25
CA LEU A 306 -12.75 -0.89 -7.72
C LEU A 306 -12.14 -0.53 -6.36
N ARG A 307 -12.67 -1.10 -5.28
CA ARG A 307 -12.14 -0.91 -3.93
C ARG A 307 -11.06 -1.94 -3.64
N LEU A 308 -9.85 -1.49 -3.30
CA LEU A 308 -8.81 -2.34 -2.74
C LEU A 308 -9.00 -2.44 -1.22
N PRO A 309 -9.06 -3.67 -0.67
CA PRO A 309 -9.12 -3.86 0.78
C PRO A 309 -7.81 -3.44 1.44
N ALA A 310 -7.93 -2.86 2.64
CA ALA A 310 -6.77 -2.57 3.49
C ALA A 310 -6.15 -3.89 3.98
N LEU A 311 -4.86 -3.90 4.34
CA LEU A 311 -4.16 -5.12 4.75
C LEU A 311 -4.83 -5.81 5.97
N ARG A 312 -5.37 -5.02 6.89
CA ARG A 312 -6.17 -5.50 8.04
C ARG A 312 -7.50 -6.18 7.67
N GLU A 313 -8.00 -5.98 6.46
CA GLU A 313 -9.21 -6.63 5.94
C GLU A 313 -8.88 -7.93 5.17
N ARG A 314 -7.58 -8.24 5.04
CA ARG A 314 -7.02 -9.42 4.35
C ARG A 314 -5.82 -9.98 5.11
N VAL A 315 -6.00 -10.20 6.41
CA VAL A 315 -4.92 -10.64 7.31
C VAL A 315 -4.33 -11.99 6.88
N GLU A 316 -5.12 -12.82 6.20
CA GLU A 316 -4.71 -14.10 5.62
C GLU A 316 -3.56 -13.95 4.60
N ASP A 317 -3.40 -12.78 4.00
CA ASP A 317 -2.33 -12.50 3.04
C ASP A 317 -0.99 -12.16 3.73
N VAL A 318 -1.00 -11.74 4.99
CA VAL A 318 0.18 -11.25 5.71
C VAL A 318 1.32 -12.28 5.73
N PRO A 319 1.10 -13.57 6.04
CA PRO A 319 2.20 -14.54 6.08
C PRO A 319 2.86 -14.75 4.72
N MET A 320 2.06 -14.81 3.65
CA MET A 320 2.56 -15.02 2.30
C MET A 320 3.30 -13.77 1.79
N LEU A 321 2.75 -12.58 2.00
CA LEU A 321 3.40 -11.31 1.65
C LEU A 321 4.72 -11.11 2.41
N THR A 322 4.75 -11.47 3.71
CA THR A 322 5.96 -11.37 4.53
C THR A 322 7.09 -12.24 3.97
N ARG A 323 6.79 -13.50 3.63
CA ARG A 323 7.78 -14.40 3.02
C ARG A 323 8.29 -13.86 1.68
N HIS A 324 7.38 -13.33 0.86
CA HIS A 324 7.73 -12.73 -0.42
C HIS A 324 8.69 -11.53 -0.25
N PHE A 325 8.36 -10.58 0.62
CA PHE A 325 9.19 -9.37 0.81
C PHE A 325 10.53 -9.66 1.49
N LEU A 326 10.59 -10.65 2.39
CA LEU A 326 11.87 -11.12 2.94
C LEU A 326 12.76 -11.71 1.84
N GLN A 327 12.20 -12.54 0.95
CA GLN A 327 12.95 -13.11 -0.17
C GLN A 327 13.39 -12.05 -1.18
N GLN A 328 12.51 -11.10 -1.50
CA GLN A 328 12.81 -9.98 -2.40
C GLN A 328 13.92 -9.10 -1.82
N SER A 329 13.84 -8.75 -0.54
CA SER A 329 14.84 -7.93 0.15
C SER A 329 16.20 -8.62 0.19
N ALA A 330 16.22 -9.94 0.49
CA ALA A 330 17.46 -10.72 0.46
C ALA A 330 18.12 -10.72 -0.92
N LYS A 331 17.32 -10.92 -1.98
CA LYS A 331 17.81 -10.89 -3.36
C LYS A 331 18.39 -9.52 -3.74
N GLN A 332 17.75 -8.42 -3.33
CA GLN A 332 18.24 -7.06 -3.59
C GLN A 332 19.55 -6.74 -2.86
N LEU A 333 19.70 -7.25 -1.64
CA LEU A 333 20.88 -7.03 -0.80
C LEU A 333 22.00 -8.06 -1.05
N GLY A 334 21.73 -9.11 -1.84
CA GLY A 334 22.68 -10.19 -2.10
C GLY A 334 22.96 -11.07 -0.88
N VAL A 335 22.00 -11.19 0.04
CA VAL A 335 22.11 -11.98 1.28
C VAL A 335 21.14 -13.17 1.26
N GLU A 336 21.35 -14.14 2.14
CA GLU A 336 20.41 -15.25 2.29
C GLU A 336 19.05 -14.78 2.85
N PRO A 337 17.92 -15.30 2.33
CA PRO A 337 16.60 -15.00 2.85
C PRO A 337 16.44 -15.45 4.30
N LYS A 338 16.12 -14.51 5.19
CA LYS A 338 15.76 -14.81 6.58
C LYS A 338 14.43 -15.56 6.64
N ARG A 339 14.31 -16.44 7.62
CA ARG A 339 13.05 -17.12 7.97
C ARG A 339 12.37 -16.36 9.09
N ILE A 340 11.05 -16.43 9.15
CA ILE A 340 10.26 -15.85 10.24
C ILE A 340 9.56 -16.95 11.01
N SER A 341 9.57 -16.85 12.34
CA SER A 341 8.89 -17.79 13.24
C SER A 341 7.37 -17.59 13.22
N ASP A 342 6.60 -18.66 13.49
CA ASP A 342 5.14 -18.59 13.54
C ASP A 342 4.63 -17.62 14.61
N ALA A 343 5.35 -17.50 15.74
CA ALA A 343 5.04 -16.53 16.78
C ALA A 343 5.20 -15.07 16.30
N ALA A 344 6.24 -14.78 15.52
CA ALA A 344 6.45 -13.45 14.94
C ALA A 344 5.42 -13.15 13.83
N LEU A 345 5.06 -14.14 13.02
CA LEU A 345 3.99 -14.03 12.03
C LEU A 345 2.63 -13.75 12.68
N ALA A 346 2.31 -14.40 13.80
CA ALA A 346 1.08 -14.14 14.54
C ALA A 346 1.03 -12.69 15.04
N GLN A 347 2.13 -12.16 15.57
CA GLN A 347 2.20 -10.75 15.99
C GLN A 347 2.06 -9.78 14.81
N LEU A 348 2.70 -10.06 13.67
CA LEU A 348 2.49 -9.26 12.45
C LEU A 348 1.01 -9.28 12.04
N GLY A 349 0.34 -10.44 12.09
CA GLY A 349 -1.09 -10.54 11.77
C GLY A 349 -2.02 -9.76 12.71
N MET A 350 -1.59 -9.46 13.94
CA MET A 350 -2.36 -8.63 14.88
C MET A 350 -2.19 -7.12 14.65
N PHE A 351 -1.13 -6.71 13.94
CA PHE A 351 -0.87 -5.30 13.67
C PHE A 351 -1.78 -4.77 12.55
N SER A 352 -2.30 -3.55 12.72
CA SER A 352 -3.30 -2.97 11.82
C SER A 352 -2.74 -2.46 10.48
N PHE A 353 -1.41 -2.30 10.38
CA PHE A 353 -0.70 -1.77 9.22
C PHE A 353 -1.34 -0.51 8.61
N PRO A 354 -1.28 0.66 9.26
CA PRO A 354 -1.80 1.91 8.70
C PRO A 354 -1.16 2.29 7.34
N GLY A 355 0.08 1.88 7.08
CA GLY A 355 0.73 2.03 5.78
C GLY A 355 0.57 0.83 4.84
N ASN A 356 -0.32 -0.11 5.18
CA ASN A 356 -0.69 -1.29 4.40
C ASN A 356 0.53 -2.10 3.93
N VAL A 357 0.51 -2.58 2.68
CA VAL A 357 1.53 -3.47 2.10
C VAL A 357 2.89 -2.76 2.04
N ARG A 358 2.92 -1.45 1.76
CA ARG A 358 4.16 -0.66 1.76
C ARG A 358 4.83 -0.63 3.14
N GLN A 359 4.06 -0.57 4.23
CA GLN A 359 4.61 -0.67 5.57
C GLN A 359 5.15 -2.07 5.86
N LEU A 360 4.43 -3.12 5.46
CA LEU A 360 4.89 -4.49 5.62
C LEU A 360 6.20 -4.74 4.84
N GLU A 361 6.30 -4.25 3.60
CA GLU A 361 7.52 -4.31 2.78
C GLU A 361 8.70 -3.63 3.50
N ASN A 362 8.51 -2.41 4.01
CA ASN A 362 9.53 -1.68 4.75
C ASN A 362 9.98 -2.42 6.02
N VAL A 363 9.04 -3.03 6.76
CA VAL A 363 9.35 -3.84 7.94
C VAL A 363 10.18 -5.05 7.54
N CYS A 364 9.84 -5.76 6.46
CA CYS A 364 10.59 -6.91 5.97
C CYS A 364 12.00 -6.51 5.50
N HIS A 365 12.12 -5.36 4.82
CA HIS A 365 13.42 -4.82 4.42
C HIS A 365 14.29 -4.49 5.63
N TRP A 366 13.72 -3.81 6.63
CA TRP A 366 14.40 -3.49 7.89
C TRP A 366 14.84 -4.74 8.65
N LEU A 367 13.98 -5.75 8.75
CA LEU A 367 14.31 -7.06 9.36
C LEU A 367 15.45 -7.76 8.63
N THR A 368 15.50 -7.65 7.30
CA THR A 368 16.58 -8.23 6.49
C THR A 368 17.93 -7.61 6.86
N VAL A 369 17.97 -6.31 7.13
CA VAL A 369 19.20 -5.57 7.45
C VAL A 369 19.58 -5.65 8.93
N MET A 370 18.60 -5.53 9.83
CA MET A 370 18.84 -5.26 11.26
C MET A 370 18.74 -6.50 12.15
N ALA A 371 17.97 -7.52 11.78
CA ALA A 371 17.86 -8.72 12.59
C ALA A 371 19.21 -9.46 12.59
N PRO A 372 19.81 -9.79 13.75
CA PRO A 372 21.11 -10.46 13.78
C PRO A 372 21.01 -11.96 13.41
N ALA A 373 19.85 -12.58 13.67
CA ALA A 373 19.63 -14.01 13.46
C ALA A 373 19.07 -14.34 12.05
N GLN A 374 19.23 -15.60 11.63
CA GLN A 374 18.60 -16.12 10.40
C GLN A 374 17.10 -16.43 10.58
N VAL A 375 16.66 -16.64 11.82
CA VAL A 375 15.25 -16.81 12.18
C VAL A 375 14.81 -15.58 12.95
N ILE A 376 13.79 -14.89 12.44
CA ILE A 376 13.17 -13.71 13.03
C ILE A 376 12.19 -14.17 14.11
N GLU A 377 12.46 -13.77 15.35
CA GLU A 377 11.61 -14.00 16.52
C GLU A 377 10.81 -12.73 16.87
N PRO A 378 9.76 -12.82 17.70
CA PRO A 378 8.96 -11.66 18.10
C PRO A 378 9.78 -10.50 18.68
N LYS A 379 10.89 -10.80 19.36
CA LYS A 379 11.82 -9.81 19.93
C LYS A 379 12.56 -8.98 18.88
N ASP A 380 12.67 -9.49 17.65
CA ASP A 380 13.36 -8.82 16.54
C ASP A 380 12.41 -7.92 15.76
N LEU A 381 11.10 -7.97 16.02
CA LEU A 381 10.11 -7.13 15.36
C LEU A 381 10.25 -5.66 15.80
N PRO A 382 9.94 -4.69 14.93
CA PRO A 382 9.95 -3.28 15.31
C PRO A 382 9.06 -3.00 16.53
N PRO A 383 9.43 -2.04 17.41
CA PRO A 383 8.68 -1.73 18.62
C PRO A 383 7.24 -1.30 18.34
N GLU A 384 6.95 -0.73 17.16
CA GLU A 384 5.60 -0.37 16.71
C GLU A 384 4.67 -1.60 16.55
N VAL A 385 5.23 -2.75 16.18
CA VAL A 385 4.49 -4.01 16.00
C VAL A 385 4.33 -4.72 17.35
N VAL A 386 5.40 -4.74 18.16
CA VAL A 386 5.43 -5.36 19.49
C VAL A 386 4.56 -4.60 20.51
N GLY A 387 4.45 -3.28 20.36
CA GLY A 387 3.74 -2.36 21.25
C GLY A 387 2.24 -2.22 20.99
N THR A 388 1.58 -3.22 20.39
CA THR A 388 0.13 -3.24 20.08
C THR A 388 -0.78 -3.39 21.32
N ALA A 389 -0.41 -2.71 22.41
CA ALA A 389 -1.32 -2.13 23.35
C ALA A 389 -0.97 -0.63 23.46
N ALA A 390 -1.71 0.21 22.73
CA ALA A 390 -1.69 1.68 22.77
C ALA A 390 -0.67 2.41 21.87
N PHE A 391 -0.91 2.43 20.55
CA PHE A 391 -0.52 3.58 19.72
C PHE A 391 -1.58 3.85 18.64
N ASN A 392 -2.60 4.65 19.00
CA ASN A 392 -3.41 5.35 18.01
C ASN A 392 -2.71 6.67 17.68
N GLY A 393 -2.08 6.70 16.50
CA GLY A 393 -1.84 7.88 15.67
C GLY A 393 -1.04 9.04 16.25
N SER A 394 0.28 9.08 16.00
CA SER A 394 0.93 10.23 15.33
C SER A 394 2.44 10.03 15.11
N SER A 395 2.86 10.32 13.86
CA SER A 395 4.20 10.70 13.38
C SER A 395 5.43 9.79 13.63
N LEU A 396 5.80 9.05 12.58
CA LEU A 396 7.15 8.53 12.33
C LEU A 396 8.11 9.67 11.94
N GLY A 397 9.28 9.72 12.58
CA GLY A 397 10.37 10.59 12.13
C GLY A 397 11.64 10.59 12.97
N HIS A 398 12.45 9.52 12.97
CA HIS A 398 13.90 9.69 12.83
C HIS A 398 14.67 8.41 12.46
N VAL A 399 15.56 8.59 11.49
CA VAL A 399 16.55 7.64 10.97
C VAL A 399 17.76 7.62 11.93
N MET A 400 18.23 6.44 12.34
CA MET A 400 19.48 6.29 13.10
C MET A 400 20.68 6.05 12.18
N ALA A 401 21.77 6.80 12.43
CA ALA A 401 23.09 6.61 11.85
C ALA A 401 23.92 5.58 12.65
N PRO A 402 24.94 4.92 12.06
CA PRO A 402 25.59 3.75 12.64
C PRO A 402 26.67 4.09 13.68
N ALA A 403 26.83 3.18 14.64
CA ALA A 403 27.79 3.23 15.74
C ALA A 403 29.25 3.13 15.27
N ARG A 404 30.11 4.00 15.81
CA ARG A 404 31.57 3.91 15.66
C ARG A 404 32.16 2.91 16.64
N VAL A 405 32.91 1.97 16.09
CA VAL A 405 33.82 1.02 16.78
C VAL A 405 34.97 1.80 17.41
N GLN A 406 35.17 1.66 18.73
CA GLN A 406 36.42 2.08 19.39
C GLN A 406 37.40 0.92 19.36
N GLY A 407 38.51 1.11 18.65
CA GLY A 407 39.69 0.25 18.74
C GLY A 407 40.54 0.67 19.94
N THR A 408 40.84 -0.29 20.82
CA THR A 408 41.88 -0.17 21.84
C THR A 408 43.13 -0.90 21.37
N ALA A 409 44.21 -0.16 21.23
CA ALA A 409 45.54 -0.66 20.91
C ALA A 409 46.21 -1.27 22.15
N LEU A 410 47.01 -2.30 21.88
CA LEU A 410 47.85 -3.08 22.78
C LEU A 410 49.01 -2.27 23.38
N GLY A 411 49.40 -2.64 24.59
CA GLY A 411 50.64 -2.21 25.25
C GLY A 411 50.90 -3.06 26.50
N THR A 412 51.68 -4.11 26.32
CA THR A 412 52.18 -5.11 27.28
C THR A 412 53.19 -4.54 28.27
N GLU A 413 53.17 -4.97 29.55
CA GLU A 413 54.19 -5.85 30.18
C GLU A 413 54.04 -5.94 31.71
N ALA A 414 54.54 -7.06 32.24
CA ALA A 414 54.28 -7.66 33.54
C ALA A 414 55.20 -7.16 34.67
N GLY A 415 54.81 -7.42 35.92
CA GLY A 415 55.71 -7.34 37.09
C GLY A 415 54.97 -7.42 38.42
N ALA A 416 55.12 -8.54 39.12
CA ALA A 416 54.60 -8.81 40.46
C ALA A 416 55.42 -8.11 41.56
N GLU A 417 54.79 -7.72 42.66
CA GLU A 417 55.15 -8.10 44.04
C GLU A 417 54.33 -7.33 45.09
N ALA A 418 54.12 -8.00 46.22
CA ALA A 418 53.34 -7.58 47.38
C ALA A 418 54.16 -6.76 48.39
N LEU A 419 53.49 -5.92 49.20
CA LEU A 419 53.57 -5.83 50.67
C LEU A 419 53.31 -4.40 51.21
N ALA A 420 52.40 -4.36 52.20
CA ALA A 420 52.39 -3.53 53.42
C ALA A 420 52.14 -2.00 53.35
N ASP A 421 50.98 -1.62 53.90
CA ASP A 421 50.69 -0.40 54.69
C ASP A 421 51.63 -0.25 55.92
N PRO A 422 51.58 0.83 56.75
CA PRO A 422 50.86 2.12 56.65
C PRO A 422 51.75 3.35 57.04
N VAL A 423 51.15 4.55 57.15
CA VAL A 423 51.22 5.48 58.32
C VAL A 423 51.20 6.98 57.94
N SER A 424 50.10 7.63 58.35
CA SER A 424 49.89 8.99 58.88
C SER A 424 50.50 10.24 58.23
N GLY A 425 49.67 11.29 58.14
CA GLY A 425 50.16 12.67 58.10
C GLY A 425 49.09 13.71 57.81
N ALA A 426 48.23 14.00 58.79
CA ALA A 426 47.43 15.21 58.80
C ALA A 426 48.34 16.44 59.01
N GLY A 427 48.14 17.51 58.24
CA GLY A 427 48.85 18.76 58.42
C GLY A 427 48.29 19.87 57.52
N ALA A 428 47.48 20.74 58.12
CA ALA A 428 46.91 21.93 57.51
C ALA A 428 47.98 22.99 57.17
N GLY A 429 47.77 23.73 56.09
CA GLY A 429 48.57 24.90 55.74
C GLY A 429 47.93 25.70 54.61
N ALA A 430 47.31 26.83 54.97
CA ALA A 430 46.70 27.79 54.06
C ALA A 430 47.76 28.48 53.18
N GLY A 431 47.44 28.67 51.90
CA GLY A 431 48.20 29.48 50.95
C GLY A 431 47.31 29.91 49.80
N ALA A 432 46.98 31.20 49.77
CA ALA A 432 46.15 31.83 48.74
C ALA A 432 46.82 31.76 47.36
N GLY A 433 46.04 31.34 46.35
CA GLY A 433 46.41 31.39 44.95
C GLY A 433 45.16 31.50 44.10
N ALA A 434 44.98 32.65 43.45
CA ALA A 434 43.91 32.91 42.50
C ALA A 434 43.97 31.93 41.32
N GLY A 435 42.84 31.36 40.93
CA GLY A 435 42.75 30.48 39.78
C GLY A 435 41.31 30.02 39.53
N ALA A 436 40.90 30.11 38.27
CA ALA A 436 39.59 29.84 37.73
C ALA A 436 38.97 28.46 38.07
N ALA A 437 37.65 28.40 37.88
CA ALA A 437 36.77 27.22 37.72
C ALA A 437 36.14 26.65 38.99
N ASP A 438 34.82 26.88 39.14
CA ASP A 438 33.90 25.78 39.45
C ASP A 438 32.49 26.13 38.92
N ALA A 439 32.18 25.64 37.71
CA ALA A 439 30.86 25.72 37.10
C ALA A 439 30.59 24.40 36.37
N ASP A 440 30.75 23.29 37.09
CA ASP A 440 30.33 21.98 36.63
C ASP A 440 29.61 21.25 37.77
N ARG A 441 28.40 21.72 38.08
CA ARG A 441 27.40 20.92 38.79
C ARG A 441 26.21 20.74 37.84
N PRO A 442 25.94 19.53 37.33
CA PRO A 442 24.64 19.26 36.74
C PRO A 442 23.59 19.43 37.84
N ILE A 443 22.56 20.22 37.55
CA ILE A 443 21.38 20.33 38.42
C ILE A 443 20.82 18.92 38.55
N ALA A 444 20.87 18.37 39.77
CA ALA A 444 20.20 17.11 40.08
C ALA A 444 18.70 17.28 39.84
N LEU A 445 18.18 16.51 38.89
CA LEU A 445 16.74 16.39 38.64
C LEU A 445 16.07 15.81 39.90
N PRO A 446 14.91 16.34 40.34
CA PRO A 446 14.12 15.69 41.38
C PRO A 446 13.73 14.28 40.93
N ALA A 447 13.92 13.32 41.83
CA ALA A 447 13.79 11.89 41.61
C ALA A 447 12.33 11.38 41.49
N ASP A 448 11.50 12.02 40.66
CA ASP A 448 10.11 11.60 40.39
C ASP A 448 9.78 11.49 38.89
N ALA A 449 10.80 11.24 38.05
CA ALA A 449 10.65 11.15 36.59
C ALA A 449 10.19 9.78 36.07
N LEU A 450 9.34 9.07 36.83
CA LEU A 450 8.62 7.86 36.36
C LEU A 450 7.09 8.06 36.25
N GLY A 451 6.58 9.28 36.52
CA GLY A 451 5.18 9.69 36.28
C GLY A 451 4.99 10.84 35.26
N ALA A 452 6.08 11.41 34.75
CA ALA A 452 6.06 12.70 34.04
C ALA A 452 5.50 12.68 32.61
N GLY A 453 5.33 11.50 31.99
CA GLY A 453 4.80 11.41 30.61
C GLY A 453 3.34 11.85 30.47
N ARG A 454 2.52 11.71 31.51
CA ARG A 454 1.10 12.12 31.54
C ARG A 454 0.80 13.31 32.46
N GLY A 455 1.75 13.69 33.32
CA GLY A 455 1.51 14.67 34.38
C GLY A 455 1.34 16.12 33.90
N TRP A 456 2.08 16.52 32.87
CA TRP A 456 1.97 17.89 32.34
C TRP A 456 0.74 18.09 31.46
N GLU A 457 0.31 17.06 30.73
CA GLU A 457 -0.93 17.09 29.92
C GLU A 457 -2.16 17.22 30.83
N LEU A 458 -2.22 16.44 31.91
CA LEU A 458 -3.26 16.56 32.94
C LEU A 458 -3.21 17.93 33.64
N GLY A 459 -2.02 18.49 33.87
CA GLY A 459 -1.86 19.83 34.43
C GLY A 459 -2.36 20.94 33.49
N LEU A 460 -2.08 20.81 32.19
CA LEU A 460 -2.57 21.74 31.17
C LEU A 460 -4.09 21.65 31.02
N GLU A 461 -4.66 20.44 31.06
CA GLU A 461 -6.10 20.21 31.01
C GLU A 461 -6.81 20.84 32.21
N ALA A 462 -6.27 20.68 33.42
CA ALA A 462 -6.81 21.30 34.63
C ALA A 462 -6.77 22.84 34.55
N GLU A 463 -5.67 23.41 34.07
CA GLU A 463 -5.52 24.86 33.92
C GLU A 463 -6.42 25.43 32.81
N ALA A 464 -6.63 24.70 31.71
CA ALA A 464 -7.57 25.07 30.66
C ALA A 464 -9.02 25.04 31.16
N LEU A 465 -9.39 24.02 31.94
CA LEU A 465 -10.72 23.91 32.57
C LEU A 465 -10.98 25.06 33.53
N GLU A 466 -10.00 25.45 34.35
CA GLU A 466 -10.12 26.59 35.27
C GLU A 466 -10.31 27.92 34.52
N LEU A 467 -9.57 28.15 33.44
CA LEU A 467 -9.71 29.38 32.63
C LEU A 467 -11.05 29.44 31.90
N LEU A 468 -11.54 28.31 31.38
CA LEU A 468 -12.85 28.21 30.73
C LEU A 468 -14.00 28.37 31.74
N ALA A 469 -13.87 27.83 32.95
CA ALA A 469 -14.85 27.99 34.01
C ALA A 469 -14.99 29.44 34.51
N ASN A 470 -13.98 30.28 34.26
CA ASN A 470 -13.97 31.72 34.58
C ASN A 470 -14.41 32.60 33.39
N ASP A 471 -15.14 32.05 32.40
CA ASP A 471 -15.66 32.76 31.22
C ASP A 471 -14.60 33.55 30.40
N ARG A 472 -13.34 33.07 30.38
CA ARG A 472 -12.30 33.66 29.53
C ARG A 472 -12.48 33.18 28.09
N HIS A 473 -12.39 34.11 27.14
CA HIS A 473 -12.46 33.81 25.70
C HIS A 473 -11.09 33.77 25.00
N ASP A 474 -10.01 34.11 25.71
CA ASP A 474 -8.63 34.19 25.22
C ASP A 474 -7.74 33.04 25.72
N VAL A 475 -8.34 31.93 26.18
CA VAL A 475 -7.64 30.79 26.81
C VAL A 475 -6.53 30.25 25.91
N TRP A 476 -6.80 30.12 24.61
CA TRP A 476 -5.83 29.65 23.62
C TRP A 476 -4.57 30.53 23.58
N ASP A 477 -4.74 31.86 23.52
CA ASP A 477 -3.62 32.80 23.42
C ASP A 477 -2.80 32.85 24.70
N VAL A 478 -3.45 32.80 25.86
CA VAL A 478 -2.80 32.82 27.17
C VAL A 478 -1.93 31.58 27.38
N LEU A 479 -2.48 30.39 27.13
CA LEU A 479 -1.75 29.14 27.32
C LEU A 479 -0.65 28.97 26.26
N SER A 480 -0.93 29.32 25.01
CA SER A 480 0.06 29.26 23.92
C SER A 480 1.26 30.17 24.20
N ARG A 481 1.03 31.42 24.63
CA ARG A 481 2.13 32.34 24.99
C ARG A 481 2.97 31.81 26.15
N ARG A 482 2.35 31.23 27.18
CA ARG A 482 3.07 30.64 28.33
C ARG A 482 3.91 29.44 27.92
N PHE A 483 3.33 28.54 27.13
CA PHE A 483 4.02 27.38 26.59
C PHE A 483 5.22 27.78 25.73
N GLU A 484 5.00 28.64 24.72
CA GLU A 484 6.04 29.13 23.82
C GLU A 484 7.17 29.82 24.60
N SER A 485 6.83 30.65 25.60
CA SER A 485 7.82 31.35 26.42
C SER A 485 8.70 30.39 27.22
N LYS A 486 8.11 29.40 27.89
CA LYS A 486 8.88 28.43 28.68
C LYS A 486 9.76 27.56 27.80
N LEU A 487 9.27 27.18 26.62
CA LEU A 487 10.01 26.36 25.68
C LEU A 487 11.21 27.13 25.09
N ILE A 488 11.00 28.38 24.67
CA ILE A 488 12.06 29.25 24.13
C ILE A 488 13.11 29.56 25.19
N LEU A 489 12.71 29.93 26.42
CA LEU A 489 13.65 30.19 27.52
C LEU A 489 14.49 28.96 27.86
N THR A 490 13.88 27.78 27.90
CA THR A 490 14.60 26.53 28.17
C THR A 490 15.62 26.23 27.08
N ALA A 491 15.25 26.43 25.81
CA ALA A 491 16.15 26.26 24.67
C ALA A 491 17.30 27.27 24.67
N LEU A 492 17.03 28.54 25.00
CA LEU A 492 18.06 29.58 25.13
C LEU A 492 19.02 29.26 26.28
N HIS A 493 18.51 28.80 27.43
CA HIS A 493 19.35 28.39 28.56
C HIS A 493 20.25 27.21 28.19
N ASN A 494 19.69 26.17 27.55
CA ASN A 494 20.45 24.99 27.13
C ASN A 494 21.53 25.31 26.06
N THR A 495 21.35 26.38 25.29
CA THR A 495 22.28 26.81 24.24
C THR A 495 23.13 28.02 24.66
N ARG A 496 23.14 28.37 25.96
CA ARG A 496 23.91 29.50 26.52
C ARG A 496 23.62 30.83 25.79
N GLY A 497 22.35 31.07 25.45
CA GLY A 497 21.86 32.29 24.79
C GLY A 497 22.02 32.31 23.26
N ARG A 498 22.51 31.22 22.63
CA ARG A 498 22.70 31.16 21.18
C ARG A 498 21.38 30.91 20.44
N ARG A 499 20.75 32.00 19.99
CA ARG A 499 19.44 32.00 19.32
C ARG A 499 19.35 31.05 18.10
N ILE A 500 20.41 30.93 17.31
CA ILE A 500 20.43 30.08 16.10
C ILE A 500 20.43 28.59 16.48
N GLU A 501 21.26 28.20 17.46
CA GLU A 501 21.29 26.83 17.96
C GLU A 501 19.99 26.47 18.69
N ALA A 502 19.40 27.41 19.43
CA ALA A 502 18.11 27.24 20.07
C ALA A 502 16.99 26.98 19.05
N ALA A 503 16.95 27.75 17.96
CA ALA A 503 16.01 27.53 16.86
C ALA A 503 16.16 26.14 16.22
N GLN A 504 17.40 25.72 15.96
CA GLN A 504 17.69 24.43 15.38
C GLN A 504 17.26 23.27 16.30
N LYS A 505 17.51 23.38 17.61
CA LYS A 505 17.08 22.37 18.59
C LYS A 505 15.56 22.32 18.76
N LEU A 506 14.87 23.44 18.59
CA LEU A 506 13.41 23.53 18.63
C LEU A 506 12.74 23.18 17.28
N GLY A 507 13.52 22.93 16.21
CA GLY A 507 12.98 22.63 14.89
C GLY A 507 12.26 23.80 14.20
N ILE A 508 12.49 25.04 14.66
CA ILE A 508 11.89 26.25 14.09
C ILE A 508 12.90 27.07 13.31
N GLY A 509 12.43 27.85 12.33
CA GLY A 509 13.29 28.74 11.55
C GLY A 509 13.92 29.84 12.41
N ARG A 510 15.15 30.27 12.03
CA ARG A 510 15.88 31.37 12.70
C ARG A 510 15.07 32.67 12.78
N ASN A 511 14.34 33.02 11.72
CA ASN A 511 13.53 34.23 11.71
C ASN A 511 12.31 34.09 12.63
N THR A 512 11.78 32.87 12.75
CA THR A 512 10.64 32.54 13.61
C THR A 512 11.00 32.69 15.09
N ILE A 513 12.15 32.16 15.55
CA ILE A 513 12.56 32.33 16.96
C ILE A 513 12.81 33.79 17.31
N THR A 514 13.39 34.55 16.38
CA THR A 514 13.73 35.96 16.62
C THR A 514 12.46 36.80 16.76
N ARG A 515 11.47 36.57 15.88
CA ARG A 515 10.16 37.20 15.97
C ARG A 515 9.43 36.81 17.26
N LYS A 516 9.44 35.53 17.62
CA LYS A 516 8.77 35.03 18.83
C LYS A 516 9.38 35.56 20.13
N ILE A 517 10.71 35.72 20.21
CA ILE A 517 11.38 36.35 21.37
C ILE A 517 10.89 37.80 21.55
N GLN A 518 10.71 38.55 20.46
CA GLN A 518 10.20 39.92 20.49
C GLN A 518 8.70 39.99 20.84
N GLU A 519 7.88 39.13 20.24
CA GLU A 519 6.43 39.05 20.49
C GLU A 519 6.10 38.66 21.94
N LEU A 520 6.95 37.83 22.56
CA LEU A 520 6.77 37.33 23.93
C LEU A 520 7.52 38.17 24.99
N GLY A 521 8.28 39.18 24.58
CA GLY A 521 9.02 40.07 25.49
C GLY A 521 10.14 39.37 26.27
N LEU A 522 10.88 38.46 25.64
CA LEU A 522 11.88 37.58 26.27
C LEU A 522 13.33 38.03 26.01
N GLU A 523 13.58 39.32 25.79
CA GLU A 523 14.91 39.86 25.46
C GLU A 523 15.92 39.90 26.61
#